data_AF-A0AA97I3M3-F1
#
_entry.id   AF-A0AA97I3M3-F1
#
_cell.length_a   1.000
_cell.length_b   1.000
_cell.length_c   1.000
_cell.angle_alpha   90.00
_cell.angle_beta   90.00
_cell.angle_gamma   90.00
#
_symmetry.space_group_name_H-M   'P 1'
#
loop_
_entity.id
_entity.type
_entity.pdbx_description
1 polymer ?
#
loop_
_entity_poly.entity_id
_entity_poly.type
_entity_poly.pdbx_seq_one_letter_code
_entity_poly.pdbx_strand_id
1 'polypeptide(L)'
;MSRDIDLYLDDFIDVVESILDYTSGIDYDDFISNKMCIDAVIKNLLVIGEAVKMIPEEIKLEHPAIDWKNVAGLRDVLIHAYFRIDNDLLWDIIQNKLEDLRDEVLKISE
;
A
#
# COMPACT_ATOMS: atom_id res chain seq x y z
N MET A 1 15.03 3.53 -19.40
CA MET A 1 13.76 4.14 -19.85
C MET A 1 13.03 4.55 -18.58
N SER A 2 12.67 5.82 -18.45
CA SER A 2 11.82 6.25 -17.33
C SER A 2 10.43 5.65 -17.57
N ARG A 3 9.86 4.96 -16.57
CA ARG A 3 8.45 4.54 -16.60
C ARG A 3 7.59 5.80 -16.40
N ASP A 4 6.42 5.85 -17.03
CA ASP A 4 5.47 6.94 -16.88
C ASP A 4 4.92 6.98 -15.45
N ILE A 5 4.59 8.18 -14.95
CA ILE A 5 4.03 8.36 -13.61
C ILE A 5 2.66 7.71 -13.51
N ASP A 6 1.83 7.82 -14.55
CA ASP A 6 0.49 7.24 -14.60
C ASP A 6 0.56 5.73 -14.36
N LEU A 7 1.54 5.06 -14.95
CA LEU A 7 1.75 3.63 -14.75
C LEU A 7 2.15 3.26 -13.30
N TYR A 8 2.72 4.17 -12.52
CA TYR A 8 2.97 3.92 -11.09
C TYR A 8 1.72 4.17 -10.24
N LEU A 9 0.87 5.13 -10.63
CA LEU A 9 -0.41 5.38 -9.99
C LEU A 9 -1.37 4.21 -10.25
N ASP A 10 -1.40 3.67 -11.47
CA ASP A 10 -2.16 2.46 -11.83
C ASP A 10 -1.69 1.25 -11.01
N ASP A 11 -0.36 0.97 -11.00
CA ASP A 11 0.21 -0.11 -10.21
C ASP A 11 -0.17 0.02 -8.72
N PHE A 12 -0.20 1.25 -8.19
CA PHE A 12 -0.58 1.54 -6.82
C PHE A 12 -2.04 1.15 -6.56
N ILE A 13 -2.96 1.60 -7.42
CA ILE A 13 -4.40 1.35 -7.28
C ILE A 13 -4.67 -0.15 -7.37
N ASP A 14 -4.13 -0.82 -8.40
CA ASP A 14 -4.31 -2.25 -8.65
C ASP A 14 -3.90 -3.12 -7.44
N VAL A 15 -2.76 -2.80 -6.81
CA VAL A 15 -2.30 -3.59 -5.66
C VAL A 15 -3.06 -3.28 -4.38
N VAL A 16 -3.60 -2.07 -4.22
CA VAL A 16 -4.52 -1.76 -3.11
C VAL A 16 -5.81 -2.55 -3.28
N GLU A 17 -6.43 -2.51 -4.46
CA GLU A 17 -7.65 -3.27 -4.76
C GLU A 17 -7.42 -4.77 -4.55
N SER A 18 -6.28 -5.30 -5.00
CA SER A 18 -5.90 -6.69 -4.75
C SER A 18 -5.85 -7.04 -3.25
N ILE A 19 -5.31 -6.15 -2.40
CA ILE A 19 -5.29 -6.39 -0.94
C ILE A 19 -6.70 -6.42 -0.38
N LEU A 20 -7.55 -5.46 -0.78
CA LEU A 20 -8.93 -5.38 -0.33
C LEU A 20 -9.72 -6.64 -0.74
N ASP A 21 -9.49 -7.14 -1.96
CA ASP A 21 -10.11 -8.39 -2.43
C ASP A 21 -9.67 -9.61 -1.64
N TYR A 22 -8.37 -9.76 -1.34
CA TYR A 22 -7.86 -10.89 -0.57
C TYR A 22 -8.38 -10.93 0.87
N THR A 23 -8.74 -9.76 1.39
CA THR A 23 -9.17 -9.55 2.78
C THR A 23 -10.67 -9.30 2.90
N SER A 24 -11.40 -9.39 1.78
CA SER A 24 -12.84 -9.19 1.75
C SER A 24 -13.56 -10.34 2.45
N GLY A 25 -14.37 -10.00 3.45
CA GLY A 25 -15.23 -10.94 4.16
C GLY A 25 -14.52 -11.90 5.12
N ILE A 26 -13.22 -11.72 5.37
CA ILE A 26 -12.48 -12.44 6.41
C ILE A 26 -12.31 -11.55 7.64
N ASP A 27 -12.25 -12.16 8.82
CA ASP A 27 -11.91 -11.45 10.05
C ASP A 27 -10.40 -11.51 10.35
N TYR A 28 -10.01 -10.94 11.49
CA TYR A 28 -8.61 -10.93 11.91
C TYR A 28 -8.05 -12.33 12.15
N ASP A 29 -8.83 -13.25 12.75
CA ASP A 29 -8.38 -14.60 13.08
C ASP A 29 -8.17 -15.43 11.80
N ASP A 30 -9.08 -15.28 10.83
CA ASP A 30 -8.95 -15.83 9.49
C ASP A 30 -7.71 -15.27 8.77
N PHE A 31 -7.46 -13.97 8.87
CA PHE A 31 -6.29 -13.33 8.27
C PHE A 31 -4.98 -13.86 8.85
N ILE A 32 -4.82 -13.90 10.18
CA ILE A 32 -3.56 -14.34 10.80
C ILE A 32 -3.29 -15.84 10.63
N SER A 33 -4.35 -16.63 10.43
CA SER A 33 -4.22 -18.07 10.14
C SER A 33 -3.87 -18.35 8.68
N ASN A 34 -4.06 -17.38 7.78
CA ASN A 34 -3.79 -17.51 6.35
C ASN A 34 -2.45 -16.88 5.95
N LYS A 35 -1.37 -17.66 6.09
CA LYS A 35 -0.02 -17.22 5.74
C LYS A 35 0.12 -16.77 4.27
N MET A 36 -0.59 -17.39 3.34
CA MET A 36 -0.53 -17.01 1.93
C MET A 36 -1.12 -15.62 1.70
N CYS A 37 -2.23 -15.29 2.38
CA CYS A 37 -2.82 -13.96 2.33
C CYS A 37 -1.86 -12.91 2.92
N ILE A 38 -1.28 -13.18 4.09
CA ILE A 38 -0.27 -12.30 4.70
C ILE A 38 0.90 -12.03 3.75
N ASP A 39 1.49 -13.08 3.19
CA ASP A 39 2.65 -12.94 2.29
C ASP A 39 2.27 -12.14 1.02
N ALA A 40 1.04 -12.30 0.50
CA ALA A 40 0.52 -11.52 -0.63
C ALA A 40 0.28 -10.04 -0.27
N VAL A 41 -0.29 -9.76 0.91
CA VAL A 41 -0.47 -8.40 1.43
C VAL A 41 0.87 -7.70 1.56
N ILE A 42 1.85 -8.34 2.19
CA ILE A 42 3.20 -7.76 2.37
C ILE A 42 3.82 -7.43 1.01
N LYS A 43 3.74 -8.34 0.03
CA LYS A 43 4.24 -8.07 -1.32
C LYS A 43 3.58 -6.85 -1.95
N ASN A 44 2.26 -6.69 -1.80
CA ASN A 44 1.54 -5.57 -2.40
C ASN A 44 1.83 -4.24 -1.67
N LEU A 45 1.97 -4.25 -0.34
CA LEU A 45 2.44 -3.09 0.43
C LEU A 45 3.87 -2.65 0.05
N LEU A 46 4.75 -3.59 -0.31
CA LEU A 46 6.07 -3.25 -0.85
C LEU A 46 5.98 -2.51 -2.20
N VAL A 47 5.03 -2.89 -3.06
CA VAL A 47 4.79 -2.23 -4.35
C VAL A 47 4.24 -0.81 -4.14
N ILE A 48 3.29 -0.64 -3.22
CA ILE A 48 2.75 0.67 -2.79
C ILE A 48 3.88 1.64 -2.41
N GLY A 49 4.79 1.20 -1.53
CA GLY A 49 5.91 2.05 -1.10
C GLY A 49 6.90 2.36 -2.22
N GLU A 50 7.09 1.46 -3.19
CA GLU A 50 7.92 1.73 -4.37
C GLU A 50 7.26 2.73 -5.32
N ALA A 51 5.98 2.56 -5.62
CA ALA A 51 5.21 3.48 -6.47
C ALA A 51 5.27 4.91 -5.91
N VAL A 52 5.08 5.09 -4.60
CA VAL A 52 5.16 6.40 -3.95
C VAL A 52 6.55 7.05 -4.05
N LYS A 53 7.63 6.26 -4.02
CA LYS A 53 9.00 6.79 -4.21
C LYS A 53 9.19 7.37 -5.62
N MET A 54 8.42 6.91 -6.60
CA MET A 54 8.51 7.35 -7.99
C MET A 54 7.65 8.58 -8.30
N ILE A 55 6.72 8.96 -7.41
CA ILE A 55 5.90 10.16 -7.57
C ILE A 55 6.78 11.43 -7.40
N PRO A 56 6.76 12.38 -8.37
CA PRO A 56 7.46 13.66 -8.26
C PRO A 56 7.08 14.47 -7.02
N GLU A 57 8.01 15.29 -6.53
CA GLU A 57 7.78 16.09 -5.32
C GLU A 57 6.69 17.15 -5.54
N GLU A 58 6.58 17.68 -6.76
CA GLU A 58 5.55 18.66 -7.13
C GLU A 58 4.13 18.11 -6.90
N ILE A 59 3.87 16.86 -7.33
CA ILE A 59 2.59 16.18 -7.11
C ILE A 59 2.36 15.94 -5.62
N LYS A 60 3.39 15.50 -4.90
CA LYS A 60 3.28 15.26 -3.45
C LYS A 60 2.88 16.51 -2.68
N LEU A 61 3.41 17.67 -3.07
CA LEU A 61 3.09 18.96 -2.46
C LEU A 61 1.66 19.42 -2.74
N GLU A 62 1.09 19.05 -3.90
CA GLU A 62 -0.30 19.34 -4.26
C GLU A 62 -1.31 18.46 -3.51
N HIS A 63 -0.86 17.30 -3.03
CA HIS A 63 -1.69 16.31 -2.30
C HIS A 63 -1.19 16.07 -0.86
N PRO A 64 -1.22 17.07 0.03
CA PRO A 64 -0.67 16.96 1.40
C PRO A 64 -1.54 16.12 2.35
N ALA A 65 -2.73 15.67 1.91
CA ALA A 65 -3.58 14.76 2.68
C ALA A 65 -2.94 13.37 2.83
N ILE A 66 -2.08 12.98 1.88
CA ILE A 66 -1.34 11.73 1.92
C ILE A 66 -0.04 11.93 2.72
N ASP A 67 0.21 11.06 3.69
CA ASP A 67 1.49 11.00 4.40
C ASP A 67 2.54 10.26 3.56
N TRP A 68 3.02 10.93 2.51
CA TRP A 68 3.97 10.39 1.53
C TRP A 68 5.21 9.77 2.16
N LYS A 69 5.70 10.38 3.24
CA LYS A 69 6.91 9.93 3.92
C LYS A 69 6.67 8.59 4.60
N ASN A 70 5.56 8.43 5.30
CA ASN A 70 5.24 7.18 5.97
C ASN A 70 4.91 6.06 4.97
N VAL A 71 4.18 6.36 3.89
CA VAL A 71 3.88 5.37 2.84
C VAL A 71 5.16 4.90 2.13
N ALA A 72 6.07 5.81 1.79
CA ALA A 72 7.38 5.44 1.22
C ALA A 72 8.23 4.63 2.21
N GLY A 73 8.17 4.99 3.50
CA GLY A 73 8.91 4.31 4.58
C GLY A 73 8.41 2.90 4.87
N LEU A 74 7.15 2.59 4.54
CA LEU A 74 6.56 1.26 4.72
C LEU A 74 7.39 0.17 4.02
N ARG A 75 7.87 0.45 2.80
CA ARG A 75 8.73 -0.48 2.06
C ARG A 75 10.00 -0.83 2.83
N ASP A 76 10.66 0.18 3.40
CA ASP A 76 11.94 0.01 4.09
C ASP A 76 11.75 -0.81 5.38
N VAL A 77 10.63 -0.60 6.09
CA VAL A 77 10.26 -1.42 7.25
C VAL A 77 9.96 -2.86 6.82
N LEU A 78 9.09 -3.05 5.84
CA LEU A 78 8.65 -4.38 5.42
C LEU A 78 9.80 -5.21 4.87
N ILE A 79 10.71 -4.66 4.07
CA ILE A 79 11.82 -5.44 3.50
C ILE A 79 12.88 -5.85 4.53
N HIS A 80 13.10 -5.04 5.57
CA HIS A 80 14.11 -5.29 6.60
C HIS A 80 13.59 -6.02 7.82
N ALA A 81 12.30 -5.91 8.12
CA ALA A 81 11.66 -6.48 9.29
C ALA A 81 10.54 -7.47 8.94
N TYR A 82 10.48 -8.02 7.70
CA TYR A 82 9.38 -8.91 7.29
C TYR A 82 9.12 -10.09 8.24
N PHE A 83 10.17 -10.62 8.87
CA PHE A 83 10.11 -11.73 9.82
C PHE A 83 9.61 -11.34 11.23
N ARG A 84 9.39 -10.04 11.47
CA ARG A 84 8.86 -9.45 12.72
C ARG A 84 7.70 -8.51 12.47
N ILE A 85 7.05 -8.61 11.31
CA ILE A 85 5.89 -7.75 11.05
C ILE A 85 4.82 -8.08 12.09
N ASP A 86 4.31 -7.02 12.68
CA ASP A 86 3.17 -7.06 13.58
C ASP A 86 1.89 -7.25 12.74
N ASN A 87 1.21 -8.38 12.93
CA ASN A 87 -0.03 -8.68 12.22
C ASN A 87 -1.14 -7.69 12.58
N ASP A 88 -1.12 -7.12 13.79
CA ASP A 88 -2.08 -6.09 14.20
C ASP A 88 -1.89 -4.83 13.37
N LEU A 89 -0.63 -4.46 13.09
CA LEU A 89 -0.31 -3.32 12.25
C LEU A 89 -0.73 -3.56 10.79
N LEU A 90 -0.48 -4.76 10.24
CA LEU A 90 -0.94 -5.09 8.89
C LEU A 90 -2.46 -4.98 8.79
N TRP A 91 -3.17 -5.54 9.77
CA TRP A 91 -4.61 -5.49 9.81
C TRP A 91 -5.16 -4.07 9.95
N ASP A 92 -4.55 -3.24 10.80
CA ASP A 92 -4.90 -1.81 10.91
C ASP A 92 -4.73 -1.06 9.58
N ILE A 93 -3.63 -1.30 8.86
CA ILE A 93 -3.40 -0.71 7.54
C ILE A 93 -4.51 -1.13 6.57
N ILE A 94 -4.83 -2.42 6.50
CA ILE A 94 -5.88 -2.96 5.63
C ILE A 94 -7.23 -2.30 5.92
N GLN A 95 -7.63 -2.27 7.19
CA GLN A 95 -8.98 -1.85 7.59
C GLN A 95 -9.16 -0.33 7.64
N ASN A 96 -8.11 0.43 7.94
CA ASN A 96 -8.24 1.83 8.33
C ASN A 96 -7.40 2.81 7.49
N LYS A 97 -6.65 2.34 6.48
CA LYS A 97 -5.72 3.19 5.71
C LYS A 97 -5.81 3.00 4.21
N LEU A 98 -5.91 1.76 3.73
CA LEU A 98 -5.78 1.48 2.29
C LEU A 98 -6.87 2.12 1.45
N GLU A 99 -8.11 2.13 1.92
CA GLU A 99 -9.23 2.70 1.17
C GLU A 99 -9.07 4.22 0.98
N ASP A 100 -8.85 4.96 2.08
CA ASP A 100 -8.57 6.40 2.04
C ASP A 100 -7.38 6.72 1.13
N LEU A 101 -6.31 5.91 1.21
CA LEU A 101 -5.10 6.13 0.45
C LEU A 101 -5.31 5.89 -1.05
N ARG A 102 -6.08 4.87 -1.45
CA ARG A 102 -6.49 4.64 -2.84
C ARG A 102 -7.28 5.82 -3.36
N ASP A 103 -8.25 6.30 -2.60
CA ASP A 103 -9.15 7.38 -3.01
C ASP A 103 -8.40 8.71 -3.19
N GLU A 104 -7.40 9.01 -2.36
CA GLU A 104 -6.54 10.18 -2.57
C GLU A 104 -5.63 10.03 -3.80
N VAL A 105 -5.13 8.82 -4.10
CA VAL A 105 -4.30 8.56 -5.29
C VAL A 105 -5.12 8.63 -6.57
N LEU A 106 -6.38 8.18 -6.57
CA LEU A 106 -7.29 8.30 -7.71
C LEU A 106 -7.46 9.75 -8.16
N LYS A 107 -7.51 10.71 -7.23
CA LYS A 107 -7.60 12.15 -7.54
C LYS A 107 -6.38 12.71 -8.27
N ILE A 108 -5.26 11.99 -8.26
CA ILE A 108 -4.03 12.36 -8.97
C ILE A 108 -4.07 11.84 -10.41
N SER A 109 -4.74 10.71 -10.62
CA SER A 109 -4.82 10.01 -11.90
C SER A 109 -5.94 10.53 -12.83
N GLU A 110 -6.79 11.44 -12.34
CA GLU A 110 -7.86 12.13 -13.10
C GLU A 110 -7.36 13.41 -13.78
#